data_AF-A0AAD6PYJ8-F1
#
_entry.id   AF-A0AAD6PYJ8-F1
#
_cell.length_a   1.000
_cell.length_b   1.000
_cell.length_c   1.000
_cell.angle_alpha   90.00
_cell.angle_beta   90.00
_cell.angle_gamma   90.00
#
_symmetry.space_group_name_H-M   'P 1'
#
loop_
_entity.id
_entity.type
_entity.pdbx_description
1 polymer ?
#
loop_
_entity_poly.entity_id
_entity_poly.type
_entity_poly.pdbx_seq_one_letter_code
_entity_poly.pdbx_strand_id
1 'polypeptide(L)'
;MIKSRQHHHRFIIRTILLLLSLNSVPSISAHFFPNLTSIPEELLKNATRNPWDFFQQLAGCHAGEKYDGLAKLKHYFQYFGYIPNSLSNFTDDFDDYLESALRTYQQNFNLNVTGELDDQTVNHVVRPRCGNPDIINGSTSMNSGHHFHTVSHYSFFTGQPRWRKQALTYVFSPENQLSDEVKAVFSRAFDRWSTVIPLNFSQTDSVYTADIRIAFFSGDHGDGEPFDGVLGTLAHAFSPQNGRLHLDDDEHWTSKLTSAVDLESVAVHEIGHLLGLGHSSVEESIMYPSISSRTRKVELATDDIEGIQTLYGSNPNFNGSSAQSVQERETGSGSGSGAAHCVHSRWGLTGLIMALCFTFLLLL
;
A
#
# COMPACT_ATOMS: atom_id res chain seq x y z
N MET A 1 12.41 34.98 57.10
CA MET A 1 11.46 34.02 56.47
C MET A 1 11.66 33.82 54.95
N ILE A 2 12.89 33.86 54.40
CA ILE A 2 13.09 33.74 52.93
C ILE A 2 14.00 32.56 52.52
N LYS A 3 14.78 31.96 53.43
CA LYS A 3 15.69 30.84 53.10
C LYS A 3 15.03 29.44 53.00
N SER A 4 13.78 29.27 53.45
CA SER A 4 13.11 27.95 53.46
C SER A 4 12.42 27.59 52.13
N ARG A 5 12.05 28.58 51.29
CA ARG A 5 11.35 28.32 50.02
C ARG A 5 12.24 27.84 48.87
N GLN A 6 13.55 28.10 48.91
CA GLN A 6 14.46 27.69 47.83
C GLN A 6 14.85 26.21 47.87
N HIS A 7 14.82 25.57 49.04
CA HIS A 7 15.16 24.14 49.16
C HIS A 7 14.02 23.22 48.71
N HIS A 8 12.76 23.61 48.88
CA HIS A 8 11.62 22.83 48.40
C HIS A 8 11.50 22.82 46.86
N HIS A 9 11.83 23.93 46.19
CA HIS A 9 11.79 23.97 44.72
C HIS A 9 12.86 23.10 44.06
N ARG A 10 14.07 23.02 44.65
CA ARG A 10 15.15 22.19 44.12
C ARG A 10 14.93 20.69 44.32
N PHE A 11 14.18 20.30 45.34
CA PHE A 11 13.84 18.90 45.58
C PHE A 11 12.73 18.43 44.62
N ILE A 12 11.67 19.23 44.44
CA ILE A 12 10.56 18.90 43.53
C ILE A 12 11.03 18.79 42.07
N ILE A 13 11.93 19.68 41.62
CA ILE A 13 12.48 19.62 40.25
C ILE A 13 13.34 18.36 40.03
N ARG A 14 14.08 17.91 41.05
CA ARG A 14 14.85 16.66 40.96
C ARG A 14 13.97 15.41 40.98
N THR A 15 12.86 15.40 41.71
CA THR A 15 11.91 14.27 41.71
C THR A 15 11.10 14.21 40.42
N ILE A 16 10.77 15.34 39.79
CA ILE A 16 10.10 15.37 38.48
C ILE A 16 11.04 14.92 37.36
N LEU A 17 12.33 15.29 37.40
CA LEU A 17 13.33 14.79 36.44
C LEU A 17 13.68 13.30 36.64
N LEU A 18 13.56 12.78 37.86
CA LEU A 18 13.76 11.35 38.14
C LEU A 18 12.51 10.50 37.79
N LEU A 19 11.31 11.09 37.77
CA LEU A 19 10.08 10.43 37.33
C LEU A 19 9.86 10.52 35.81
N LEU A 20 10.52 11.45 35.12
CA LEU A 20 10.54 11.54 33.65
C LEU A 20 11.62 10.65 32.99
N SER A 21 12.45 9.96 33.77
CA SER A 21 13.50 9.06 33.27
C SER A 21 13.23 7.57 33.52
N LEU A 22 12.02 7.24 33.96
CA LEU A 22 11.58 5.86 34.21
C LEU A 22 10.25 5.61 33.48
N ASN A 23 10.23 5.73 32.16
CA ASN A 23 9.24 5.10 31.26
C ASN A 23 9.66 5.17 29.77
N SER A 24 10.95 5.27 29.49
CA SER A 24 11.47 4.97 28.15
C SER A 24 11.86 3.50 28.15
N VAL A 25 10.87 2.61 28.09
CA VAL A 25 11.17 1.29 27.54
C VAL A 25 11.59 1.60 26.10
N PRO A 26 12.83 1.29 25.69
CA PRO A 26 13.16 1.41 24.28
C PRO A 26 12.16 0.52 23.54
N SER A 27 11.29 1.12 22.73
CA SER A 27 10.43 0.36 21.83
C SER A 27 11.35 -0.54 21.03
N ILE A 28 11.19 -1.85 21.24
CA ILE A 28 11.96 -2.86 20.55
C ILE A 28 11.50 -2.78 19.10
N SER A 29 12.46 -2.52 18.20
CA SER A 29 12.38 -2.47 16.74
C SER A 29 11.22 -3.27 16.14
N ALA A 30 10.60 -2.70 15.10
CA ALA A 30 9.78 -3.35 14.08
C ALA A 30 10.05 -4.85 13.99
N HIS A 31 8.97 -5.63 14.12
CA HIS A 31 8.96 -7.08 14.08
C HIS A 31 9.29 -7.61 12.68
N PHE A 32 10.55 -7.46 12.28
CA PHE A 32 11.05 -7.94 11.01
C PHE A 32 11.58 -9.37 11.13
N PHE A 33 11.04 -10.26 10.29
CA PHE A 33 11.38 -11.66 10.29
C PHE A 33 11.91 -12.11 8.93
N PRO A 34 13.11 -12.73 8.87
CA PRO A 34 13.67 -13.21 7.59
C PRO A 34 12.84 -14.32 6.95
N ASN A 35 11.97 -15.03 7.70
CA ASN A 35 10.98 -16.01 7.22
C ASN A 35 9.94 -16.35 8.31
N LEU A 36 8.86 -17.06 7.97
CA LEU A 36 7.85 -17.47 8.97
C LEU A 36 8.40 -18.32 10.10
N THR A 37 9.34 -19.22 9.82
CA THR A 37 9.91 -20.11 10.85
C THR A 37 10.68 -19.33 11.93
N SER A 38 11.01 -18.07 11.66
CA SER A 38 11.60 -17.14 12.61
C SER A 38 10.57 -16.35 13.42
N ILE A 39 9.28 -16.40 13.05
CA ILE A 39 8.19 -15.80 13.84
C ILE A 39 7.84 -16.74 15.00
N PRO A 40 7.93 -16.28 16.26
CA PRO A 40 7.44 -17.02 17.42
C PRO A 40 5.98 -17.48 17.25
N GLU A 41 5.68 -18.73 17.66
CA GLU A 41 4.33 -19.31 17.54
C GLU A 41 3.24 -18.50 18.29
N GLU A 42 3.61 -17.83 19.38
CA GLU A 42 2.70 -16.93 20.10
C GLU A 42 2.32 -15.69 19.29
N LEU A 43 3.25 -15.16 18.49
CA LEU A 43 3.01 -14.04 17.58
C LEU A 43 2.17 -14.49 16.37
N LEU A 44 2.36 -15.71 15.87
CA LEU A 44 1.52 -16.28 14.81
C LEU A 44 0.03 -16.41 15.21
N LYS A 45 -0.28 -16.61 16.49
CA LYS A 45 -1.67 -16.70 16.99
C LYS A 45 -2.38 -15.34 17.04
N ASN A 46 -1.62 -14.24 17.13
CA ASN A 46 -2.14 -12.87 17.10
C ASN A 46 -1.98 -12.21 15.72
N ALA A 47 -1.07 -12.69 14.87
CA ALA A 47 -0.82 -12.19 13.52
C ALA A 47 -1.97 -12.43 12.52
N THR A 48 -3.08 -13.01 12.96
CA THR A 48 -4.23 -13.34 12.12
C THR A 48 -5.48 -12.52 12.44
N ARG A 49 -5.45 -11.62 13.42
CA ARG A 49 -6.63 -10.82 13.78
C ARG A 49 -6.59 -9.49 13.04
N ASN A 50 -7.06 -9.51 11.80
CA ASN A 50 -7.24 -8.28 11.05
C ASN A 50 -8.39 -7.48 11.68
N PRO A 51 -8.21 -6.17 11.96
CA PRO A 51 -9.24 -5.33 12.57
C PRO A 51 -10.55 -5.29 11.77
N TRP A 52 -10.50 -5.64 10.48
CA TRP A 52 -11.63 -5.61 9.56
C TRP A 52 -12.24 -6.98 9.28
N ASP A 53 -11.72 -8.07 9.84
CA ASP A 53 -12.26 -9.43 9.62
C ASP A 53 -13.74 -9.55 9.99
N PHE A 54 -14.21 -8.75 10.96
CA PHE A 54 -15.63 -8.76 11.33
C PHE A 54 -16.54 -8.30 10.18
N PHE A 55 -16.06 -7.55 9.19
CA PHE A 55 -16.87 -7.17 8.02
C PHE A 55 -17.28 -8.39 7.19
N GLN A 56 -16.61 -9.54 7.32
CA GLN A 56 -17.04 -10.80 6.70
C GLN A 56 -18.47 -11.18 7.09
N GLN A 57 -18.91 -10.81 8.30
CA GLN A 57 -20.28 -11.09 8.77
C GLN A 57 -21.35 -10.23 8.09
N LEU A 58 -20.96 -9.19 7.36
CA LEU A 58 -21.85 -8.26 6.65
C LEU A 58 -22.08 -8.68 5.19
N ALA A 59 -21.54 -9.82 4.77
CA ALA A 59 -21.70 -10.33 3.41
C ALA A 59 -23.19 -10.55 3.05
N GLY A 60 -23.58 -10.08 1.87
CA GLY A 60 -24.95 -10.09 1.36
C GLY A 60 -25.82 -8.91 1.82
N CYS A 61 -25.30 -8.01 2.67
CA CYS A 61 -26.08 -6.89 3.16
C CYS A 61 -26.38 -5.85 2.05
N HIS A 62 -27.62 -5.39 2.01
CA HIS A 62 -28.14 -4.50 0.96
C HIS A 62 -29.15 -3.47 1.49
N ALA A 63 -29.60 -2.58 0.59
CA ALA A 63 -30.49 -1.47 0.92
C ALA A 63 -31.77 -1.92 1.62
N GLY A 64 -32.12 -1.20 2.71
CA GLY A 64 -33.30 -1.48 3.53
C GLY A 64 -33.04 -2.41 4.72
N GLU A 65 -31.84 -2.95 4.86
CA GLU A 65 -31.46 -3.80 5.98
C GLU A 65 -30.75 -3.03 7.11
N LYS A 66 -30.62 -3.70 8.27
CA LYS A 66 -29.93 -3.19 9.45
C LYS A 66 -29.10 -4.31 10.08
N TYR A 67 -27.81 -4.08 10.26
CA TYR A 67 -26.87 -5.06 10.81
C TYR A 67 -25.88 -4.41 11.77
N ASP A 68 -25.66 -5.03 12.92
CA ASP A 68 -24.66 -4.60 13.90
C ASP A 68 -23.27 -4.57 13.24
N GLY A 69 -22.63 -3.39 13.24
CA GLY A 69 -21.32 -3.16 12.64
C GLY A 69 -21.33 -2.36 11.34
N LEU A 70 -22.50 -2.08 10.74
CA LEU A 70 -22.58 -1.20 9.56
C LEU A 70 -22.11 0.23 9.88
N ALA A 71 -22.30 0.72 11.11
CA ALA A 71 -21.73 1.99 11.54
C ALA A 71 -20.19 2.00 11.45
N LYS A 72 -19.54 0.89 11.84
CA LYS A 72 -18.07 0.75 11.74
C LYS A 72 -17.60 0.67 10.30
N LEU A 73 -18.36 -0.02 9.43
CA LEU A 73 -18.05 -0.07 8.00
C LEU A 73 -18.16 1.30 7.34
N LYS A 74 -19.16 2.12 7.74
CA LYS A 74 -19.24 3.51 7.28
C LYS A 74 -18.07 4.35 7.74
N HIS A 75 -17.52 4.12 8.94
CA HIS A 75 -16.27 4.75 9.37
C HIS A 75 -15.08 4.34 8.50
N TYR A 76 -14.97 3.06 8.10
CA TYR A 76 -13.97 2.61 7.13
C TYR A 76 -14.12 3.36 5.78
N PHE A 77 -15.33 3.45 5.24
CA PHE A 77 -15.56 4.17 3.98
C PHE A 77 -15.33 5.67 4.11
N GLN A 78 -15.61 6.26 5.27
CA GLN A 78 -15.28 7.66 5.55
C GLN A 78 -13.77 7.87 5.58
N TYR A 79 -13.03 7.00 6.27
CA TYR A 79 -11.58 7.05 6.37
C TYR A 79 -10.90 7.07 5.00
N PHE A 80 -11.31 6.18 4.09
CA PHE A 80 -10.77 6.13 2.73
C PHE A 80 -11.40 7.13 1.74
N GLY A 81 -12.28 8.02 2.20
CA GLY A 81 -12.83 9.14 1.43
C GLY A 81 -14.11 8.85 0.62
N TYR A 82 -14.68 7.65 0.72
CA TYR A 82 -15.92 7.27 0.04
C TYR A 82 -17.18 7.88 0.68
N ILE A 83 -17.12 8.20 1.98
CA ILE A 83 -18.17 8.93 2.69
C ILE A 83 -17.62 10.30 3.15
N PRO A 84 -18.33 11.42 2.93
CA PRO A 84 -17.86 12.74 3.32
C PRO A 84 -17.54 12.87 4.83
N ASN A 85 -16.43 13.52 5.16
CA ASN A 85 -16.01 13.80 6.55
C ASN A 85 -16.98 14.72 7.32
N SER A 86 -17.87 15.43 6.63
CA SER A 86 -18.92 16.24 7.27
C SER A 86 -20.01 15.40 7.94
N LEU A 87 -20.14 14.12 7.57
CA LEU A 87 -21.08 13.20 8.18
C LEU A 87 -20.46 12.58 9.43
N SER A 88 -21.26 12.42 10.48
CA SER A 88 -20.85 11.80 11.74
C SER A 88 -22.05 11.09 12.37
N ASN A 89 -21.80 10.30 13.42
CA ASN A 89 -22.83 9.52 14.13
C ASN A 89 -23.52 8.49 13.23
N PHE A 90 -22.73 7.64 12.59
CA PHE A 90 -23.28 6.57 11.76
C PHE A 90 -24.13 5.61 12.57
N THR A 91 -25.28 5.23 12.02
CA THR A 91 -26.11 4.15 12.51
C THR A 91 -25.79 2.86 11.76
N ASP A 92 -26.28 1.76 12.32
CA ASP A 92 -26.22 0.42 11.72
C ASP A 92 -27.26 0.17 10.62
N ASP A 93 -27.91 1.21 10.11
CA ASP A 93 -28.86 1.09 9.00
C ASP A 93 -28.09 1.11 7.67
N PHE A 94 -28.48 0.29 6.69
CA PHE A 94 -27.94 0.41 5.34
C PHE A 94 -28.63 1.61 4.65
N ASP A 95 -27.91 2.73 4.56
CA ASP A 95 -28.43 3.99 4.02
C ASP A 95 -27.84 4.33 2.63
N ASP A 96 -28.41 5.35 1.99
CA ASP A 96 -28.00 5.81 0.67
C ASP A 96 -26.52 6.22 0.61
N TYR A 97 -25.94 6.66 1.74
CA TYR A 97 -24.52 7.00 1.82
C TYR A 97 -23.64 5.76 1.72
N LEU A 98 -24.00 4.68 2.42
CA LEU A 98 -23.29 3.41 2.32
C LEU A 98 -23.45 2.78 0.92
N GLU A 99 -24.65 2.80 0.35
CA GLU A 99 -24.87 2.28 -1.01
C GLU A 99 -23.99 3.02 -2.03
N SER A 100 -23.97 4.36 -1.96
CA SER A 100 -23.15 5.21 -2.84
C SER A 100 -21.65 4.94 -2.66
N ALA A 101 -21.21 4.79 -1.40
CA ALA A 101 -19.82 4.46 -1.07
C ALA A 101 -19.42 3.10 -1.65
N LEU A 102 -20.28 2.08 -1.51
CA LEU A 102 -20.06 0.74 -2.05
C LEU A 102 -19.97 0.76 -3.58
N ARG A 103 -20.88 1.43 -4.26
CA ARG A 103 -20.84 1.57 -5.73
C ARG A 103 -19.53 2.21 -6.19
N THR A 104 -19.10 3.26 -5.49
CA THR A 104 -17.86 3.97 -5.82
C THR A 104 -16.62 3.12 -5.54
N TYR A 105 -16.60 2.39 -4.42
CA TYR A 105 -15.55 1.44 -4.08
C TYR A 105 -15.43 0.33 -5.12
N GLN A 106 -16.55 -0.30 -5.48
CA GLN A 106 -16.61 -1.34 -6.49
C GLN A 106 -16.08 -0.84 -7.84
N GLN A 107 -16.45 0.38 -8.25
CA GLN A 107 -15.89 1.01 -9.44
C GLN A 107 -14.38 1.16 -9.33
N ASN A 108 -13.88 1.78 -8.25
CA ASN A 108 -12.45 2.03 -8.02
C ASN A 108 -11.61 0.75 -8.11
N PHE A 109 -12.11 -0.36 -7.57
CA PHE A 109 -11.42 -1.65 -7.54
C PHE A 109 -11.82 -2.61 -8.67
N ASN A 110 -12.51 -2.12 -9.72
CA ASN A 110 -12.94 -2.91 -10.88
C ASN A 110 -13.76 -4.18 -10.51
N LEU A 111 -14.56 -4.07 -9.45
CA LEU A 111 -15.52 -5.08 -9.03
C LEU A 111 -16.88 -4.86 -9.74
N ASN A 112 -17.78 -5.85 -9.65
CA ASN A 112 -19.14 -5.68 -10.11
C ASN A 112 -19.85 -4.58 -9.28
N VAL A 113 -20.40 -3.58 -9.96
CA VAL A 113 -21.02 -2.41 -9.30
C VAL A 113 -22.46 -2.73 -8.90
N THR A 114 -22.63 -3.49 -7.82
CA THR A 114 -23.93 -3.89 -7.27
C THR A 114 -24.51 -2.82 -6.34
N GLY A 115 -23.65 -2.11 -5.61
CA GLY A 115 -24.05 -1.27 -4.48
C GLY A 115 -24.36 -2.06 -3.20
N GLU A 116 -24.04 -3.36 -3.19
CA GLU A 116 -24.29 -4.28 -2.09
C GLU A 116 -22.97 -4.76 -1.49
N LEU A 117 -22.98 -5.24 -0.25
CA LEU A 117 -21.85 -5.93 0.37
C LEU A 117 -21.78 -7.39 -0.09
N ASP A 118 -21.73 -7.63 -1.39
CA ASP A 118 -21.55 -8.98 -1.93
C ASP A 118 -20.22 -9.61 -1.50
N ASP A 119 -20.11 -10.93 -1.65
CA ASP A 119 -18.94 -11.70 -1.21
C ASP A 119 -17.64 -11.16 -1.82
N GLN A 120 -17.68 -10.69 -3.07
CA GLN A 120 -16.49 -10.18 -3.75
C GLN A 120 -16.04 -8.85 -3.12
N THR A 121 -16.98 -7.95 -2.85
CA THR A 121 -16.75 -6.67 -2.18
C THR A 121 -16.18 -6.87 -0.79
N VAL A 122 -16.81 -7.71 0.02
CA VAL A 122 -16.38 -7.93 1.41
C VAL A 122 -14.99 -8.58 1.46
N ASN A 123 -14.74 -9.59 0.64
CA ASN A 123 -13.41 -10.21 0.54
C ASN A 123 -12.32 -9.25 0.03
N HIS A 124 -12.70 -8.15 -0.62
CA HIS A 124 -11.78 -7.09 -1.01
C HIS A 124 -11.58 -6.06 0.11
N VAL A 125 -12.66 -5.61 0.76
CA VAL A 125 -12.63 -4.63 1.86
C VAL A 125 -11.75 -5.08 3.02
N VAL A 126 -11.73 -6.38 3.33
CA VAL A 126 -10.92 -6.91 4.44
C VAL A 126 -9.45 -7.13 4.08
N ARG A 127 -9.01 -6.86 2.85
CA ARG A 127 -7.60 -7.02 2.47
C ARG A 127 -6.75 -5.94 3.13
N PRO A 128 -5.56 -6.29 3.67
CA PRO A 128 -4.60 -5.31 4.12
C PRO A 128 -4.23 -4.33 2.99
N ARG A 129 -4.04 -3.05 3.31
CA ARG A 129 -3.89 -1.99 2.31
C ARG A 129 -3.09 -0.79 2.83
N CYS A 130 -2.76 0.11 1.91
CA CYS A 130 -2.28 1.47 2.21
C CYS A 130 -3.38 2.29 2.93
N GLY A 131 -2.95 3.13 3.88
CA GLY A 131 -3.78 4.05 4.66
C GLY A 131 -4.12 5.36 3.95
N ASN A 132 -3.49 5.66 2.80
CA ASN A 132 -3.85 6.85 2.04
C ASN A 132 -5.30 6.75 1.51
N PRO A 133 -6.08 7.85 1.55
CA PRO A 133 -7.45 7.85 1.04
C PRO A 133 -7.50 7.70 -0.49
N ASP A 134 -8.43 6.90 -0.98
CA ASP A 134 -8.64 6.69 -2.42
C ASP A 134 -9.28 7.91 -3.10
N ILE A 135 -10.08 8.66 -2.33
CA ILE A 135 -10.81 9.84 -2.76
C ILE A 135 -10.44 11.02 -1.87
N ILE A 136 -9.90 12.08 -2.46
CA ILE A 136 -9.51 13.29 -1.76
C ILE A 136 -10.32 14.46 -2.32
N ASN A 137 -11.07 15.16 -1.45
CA ASN A 137 -11.92 16.30 -1.83
C ASN A 137 -12.90 15.95 -2.98
N GLY A 138 -13.48 14.75 -2.96
CA GLY A 138 -14.43 14.28 -3.97
C GLY A 138 -13.81 13.92 -5.33
N SER A 139 -12.48 14.00 -5.46
CA SER A 139 -11.76 13.54 -6.65
C SER A 139 -11.17 12.16 -6.37
N THR A 140 -11.62 11.16 -7.12
CA THR A 140 -11.03 9.81 -7.05
C THR A 140 -9.66 9.80 -7.71
N SER A 141 -8.69 9.18 -7.05
CA SER A 141 -7.40 8.83 -7.64
C SER A 141 -7.49 7.61 -8.55
N MET A 142 -8.62 6.90 -8.60
CA MET A 142 -8.77 5.65 -9.34
C MET A 142 -9.73 5.86 -10.52
N ASN A 143 -9.46 5.21 -11.67
CA ASN A 143 -10.28 5.28 -12.90
C ASN A 143 -10.43 6.67 -13.56
N SER A 144 -9.44 7.56 -13.45
CA SER A 144 -9.49 8.92 -14.02
C SER A 144 -9.50 8.97 -15.57
N GLY A 145 -9.38 7.83 -16.26
CA GLY A 145 -9.11 7.72 -17.71
C GLY A 145 -10.30 7.76 -18.67
N HIS A 146 -11.52 8.14 -18.26
CA HIS A 146 -12.70 8.09 -19.16
C HIS A 146 -12.88 9.29 -20.10
N HIS A 147 -11.93 10.23 -20.19
CA HIS A 147 -12.03 11.39 -21.09
C HIS A 147 -10.96 11.36 -22.20
N PHE A 148 -11.39 10.96 -23.41
CA PHE A 148 -10.79 11.22 -24.73
C PHE A 148 -9.26 10.98 -24.89
N HIS A 149 -8.94 9.88 -25.59
CA HIS A 149 -7.68 9.56 -26.31
C HIS A 149 -6.40 9.19 -25.55
N THR A 150 -6.38 9.12 -24.21
CA THR A 150 -5.31 8.48 -23.44
C THR A 150 -5.88 7.77 -22.21
N VAL A 151 -5.77 6.44 -22.17
CA VAL A 151 -6.14 5.58 -21.04
C VAL A 151 -5.01 5.63 -19.99
N SER A 152 -4.80 6.79 -19.36
CA SER A 152 -3.93 6.83 -18.18
C SER A 152 -4.68 6.19 -17.02
N HIS A 153 -4.22 5.03 -16.56
CA HIS A 153 -4.78 4.34 -15.39
C HIS A 153 -4.13 4.78 -14.07
N TYR A 154 -3.04 5.54 -14.16
CA TYR A 154 -2.33 6.18 -13.06
C TYR A 154 -2.98 7.51 -12.65
N SER A 155 -2.65 7.94 -11.43
CA SER A 155 -3.14 9.18 -10.86
C SER A 155 -2.09 9.89 -10.03
N PHE A 156 -2.44 11.10 -9.60
CA PHE A 156 -1.58 11.95 -8.78
C PHE A 156 -2.37 12.52 -7.62
N PHE A 157 -1.67 12.85 -6.53
CA PHE A 157 -2.24 13.72 -5.52
C PHE A 157 -2.68 15.07 -6.12
N THR A 158 -3.68 15.70 -5.48
CA THR A 158 -4.18 17.02 -5.90
C THR A 158 -3.03 18.01 -6.11
N GLY A 159 -2.99 18.64 -7.30
CA GLY A 159 -1.94 19.59 -7.67
C GLY A 159 -0.68 18.96 -8.27
N GLN A 160 -0.66 17.64 -8.49
CA GLN A 160 0.45 16.88 -9.09
C GLN A 160 1.81 17.22 -8.43
N PRO A 161 1.90 17.09 -7.09
CA PRO A 161 3.10 17.45 -6.36
C PRO A 161 4.29 16.61 -6.81
N ARG A 162 5.45 17.26 -6.92
CA ARG A 162 6.70 16.60 -7.27
C ARG A 162 7.90 17.25 -6.58
N TRP A 163 8.96 16.47 -6.42
CA TRP A 163 10.24 17.01 -5.99
C TRP A 163 10.86 17.86 -7.10
N ARG A 164 11.46 19.00 -6.72
CA ARG A 164 12.19 19.87 -7.66
C ARG A 164 13.69 19.54 -7.74
N LYS A 165 14.16 18.67 -6.85
CA LYS A 165 15.55 18.20 -6.79
C LYS A 165 15.67 16.84 -7.48
N GLN A 166 16.84 16.57 -8.04
CA GLN A 166 17.16 15.25 -8.62
C GLN A 166 17.84 14.31 -7.61
N ALA A 167 18.53 14.85 -6.61
CA ALA A 167 19.12 14.08 -5.51
C ALA A 167 18.27 14.29 -4.26
N LEU A 168 17.65 13.20 -3.80
CA LEU A 168 16.83 13.17 -2.59
C LEU A 168 17.53 12.36 -1.52
N THR A 169 17.45 12.85 -0.30
CA THR A 169 18.02 12.20 0.88
C THR A 169 16.91 11.58 1.72
N TYR A 170 17.15 10.37 2.24
CA TYR A 170 16.22 9.72 3.17
C TYR A 170 16.93 9.31 4.47
N VAL A 171 16.17 9.28 5.56
CA VAL A 171 16.65 8.91 6.89
C VAL A 171 15.60 8.08 7.61
N PHE A 172 16.05 7.13 8.42
CA PHE A 172 15.20 6.37 9.32
C PHE A 172 15.15 7.04 10.69
N SER A 173 13.99 7.02 11.35
CA SER A 173 13.91 7.47 12.74
C SER A 173 14.91 6.69 13.61
N PRO A 174 15.82 7.37 14.32
CA PRO A 174 16.79 6.69 15.19
C PRO A 174 16.13 5.87 16.30
N GLU A 175 14.91 6.25 16.71
CA GLU A 175 14.17 5.59 17.77
C GLU A 175 13.77 4.16 17.40
N ASN A 176 13.48 3.89 16.12
CA ASN A 176 13.09 2.55 15.65
C ASN A 176 14.26 1.54 15.67
N GLN A 177 15.52 2.00 15.72
CA GLN A 177 16.73 1.14 15.79
C GLN A 177 16.77 0.01 14.74
N LEU A 178 16.33 0.31 13.51
CA LEU A 178 16.19 -0.67 12.43
C LEU A 178 17.53 -1.36 12.09
N SER A 179 17.46 -2.67 11.82
CA SER A 179 18.58 -3.48 11.34
C SER A 179 19.00 -3.07 9.93
N ASP A 180 20.24 -3.39 9.54
CA ASP A 180 20.72 -3.13 8.19
C ASP A 180 19.98 -3.96 7.12
N GLU A 181 19.42 -5.11 7.51
CA GLU A 181 18.58 -5.92 6.63
C GLU A 181 17.28 -5.19 6.26
N VAL A 182 16.62 -4.57 7.24
CA VAL A 182 15.43 -3.73 7.02
C VAL A 182 15.79 -2.52 6.17
N LYS A 183 16.87 -1.79 6.51
CA LYS A 183 17.30 -0.63 5.72
C LYS A 183 17.63 -0.98 4.27
N ALA A 184 18.20 -2.16 4.03
CA ALA A 184 18.49 -2.64 2.68
C ALA A 184 17.22 -2.91 1.86
N VAL A 185 16.08 -3.23 2.48
CA VAL A 185 14.77 -3.33 1.79
C VAL A 185 14.40 -2.00 1.16
N PHE A 186 14.46 -0.91 1.93
CA PHE A 186 14.15 0.43 1.43
C PHE A 186 15.14 0.90 0.37
N SER A 187 16.43 0.57 0.51
CA SER A 187 17.42 0.86 -0.55
C SER A 187 16.99 0.24 -1.88
N ARG A 188 16.61 -1.05 -1.89
CA ARG A 188 16.12 -1.72 -3.11
C ARG A 188 14.82 -1.09 -3.62
N ALA A 189 13.93 -0.69 -2.72
CA ALA A 189 12.68 -0.04 -3.10
C ALA A 189 12.91 1.32 -3.79
N PHE A 190 13.85 2.13 -3.30
CA PHE A 190 14.28 3.35 -3.98
C PHE A 190 14.97 3.07 -5.32
N ASP A 191 15.79 2.01 -5.41
CA ASP A 191 16.50 1.64 -6.65
C ASP A 191 15.53 1.27 -7.79
N ARG A 192 14.38 0.67 -7.45
CA ARG A 192 13.33 0.34 -8.42
C ARG A 192 12.78 1.59 -9.09
N TRP A 193 12.48 2.62 -8.30
CA TRP A 193 12.04 3.90 -8.83
C TRP A 193 13.16 4.63 -9.58
N SER A 194 14.38 4.72 -9.03
CA SER A 194 15.51 5.40 -9.70
C SER A 194 15.90 4.77 -11.04
N THR A 195 15.58 3.50 -11.26
CA THR A 195 15.78 2.83 -12.55
C THR A 195 14.96 3.47 -13.68
N VAL A 196 13.75 3.98 -13.38
CA VAL A 196 12.80 4.45 -14.41
C VAL A 196 12.67 5.98 -14.50
N ILE A 197 13.14 6.73 -13.50
CA ILE A 197 13.13 8.20 -13.46
C ILE A 197 14.51 8.80 -13.17
N PRO A 198 14.78 10.07 -13.54
CA PRO A 198 16.08 10.72 -13.32
C PRO A 198 16.24 11.26 -11.88
N LEU A 199 15.85 10.47 -10.87
CA LEU A 199 16.06 10.77 -9.46
C LEU A 199 17.06 9.80 -8.84
N ASN A 200 17.89 10.31 -7.94
CA ASN A 200 18.84 9.53 -7.15
C ASN A 200 18.47 9.65 -5.67
N PHE A 201 18.56 8.54 -4.95
CA PHE A 201 18.26 8.46 -3.53
C PHE A 201 19.51 8.07 -2.76
N SER A 202 19.75 8.73 -1.63
CA SER A 202 20.86 8.39 -0.75
C SER A 202 20.45 8.49 0.71
N GLN A 203 20.81 7.49 1.50
CA GLN A 203 20.62 7.55 2.94
C GLN A 203 21.50 8.65 3.57
N THR A 204 20.98 9.34 4.58
CA THR A 204 21.73 10.29 5.41
C THR A 204 21.46 10.02 6.89
N ASP A 205 22.37 10.49 7.75
CA ASP A 205 22.20 10.44 9.21
C ASP A 205 21.49 11.70 9.75
N SER A 206 21.29 12.72 8.92
CA SER A 206 20.71 14.01 9.33
C SER A 206 19.19 14.02 9.24
N VAL A 207 18.53 13.77 10.37
CA VAL A 207 17.06 13.84 10.51
C VAL A 207 16.49 15.22 10.14
N TYR A 208 17.27 16.28 10.38
CA TYR A 208 16.83 17.66 10.17
C TYR A 208 16.83 18.09 8.71
N THR A 209 17.75 17.55 7.90
CA THR A 209 17.94 18.00 6.52
C THR A 209 17.48 16.99 5.48
N ALA A 210 17.15 15.76 5.89
CA ALA A 210 16.61 14.76 4.97
C ALA A 210 15.33 15.24 4.29
N ASP A 211 15.22 14.97 2.99
CA ASP A 211 14.01 15.25 2.21
C ASP A 211 12.89 14.26 2.59
N ILE A 212 13.25 13.00 2.84
CA ILE A 212 12.35 11.90 3.18
C ILE A 212 12.67 11.37 4.58
N ARG A 213 11.64 11.13 5.40
CA ARG A 213 11.75 10.58 6.76
C ARG A 213 10.89 9.33 6.87
N ILE A 214 11.52 8.22 7.23
CA ILE A 214 10.89 6.90 7.35
C ILE A 214 10.84 6.54 8.82
N ALA A 215 9.65 6.21 9.33
CA ALA A 215 9.46 5.81 10.71
C ALA A 215 8.44 4.68 10.82
N PHE A 216 8.60 3.85 11.84
CA PHE A 216 7.61 2.85 12.24
C PHE A 216 6.91 3.34 13.50
N PHE A 217 5.58 3.26 13.53
CA PHE A 217 4.77 3.70 14.66
C PHE A 217 3.64 2.70 14.93
N SER A 218 3.14 2.64 16.16
CA SER A 218 1.91 1.91 16.50
C SER A 218 0.82 2.91 16.88
N GLY A 219 -0.43 2.64 16.50
CA GLY A 219 -1.59 3.41 16.94
C GLY A 219 -1.52 4.91 16.60
N ASP A 220 -2.01 5.77 17.50
CA ASP A 220 -1.92 7.22 17.35
C ASP A 220 -0.47 7.71 17.50
N HIS A 221 0.03 8.32 16.43
CA HIS A 221 1.38 8.86 16.32
C HIS A 221 1.39 10.34 15.90
N GLY A 222 0.28 11.06 16.15
CA GLY A 222 0.24 12.52 16.17
C GLY A 222 0.15 13.22 14.80
N ASP A 223 -0.12 12.48 13.73
CA ASP A 223 -0.38 13.04 12.40
C ASP A 223 -1.86 13.02 11.97
N GLY A 224 -2.74 12.46 12.81
CA GLY A 224 -4.18 12.35 12.57
C GLY A 224 -4.61 11.05 11.89
N GLU A 225 -3.67 10.18 11.53
CA GLU A 225 -3.90 8.92 10.82
C GLU A 225 -3.40 7.74 11.68
N PRO A 226 -4.08 7.40 12.80
CA PRO A 226 -3.62 6.34 13.70
C PRO A 226 -3.66 4.97 13.02
N PHE A 227 -2.63 4.15 13.26
CA PHE A 227 -2.64 2.75 12.81
C PHE A 227 -3.61 1.89 13.61
N ASP A 228 -4.08 0.80 13.02
CA ASP A 228 -5.14 -0.07 13.56
C ASP A 228 -4.65 -1.42 14.08
N GLY A 229 -3.34 -1.61 14.13
CA GLY A 229 -2.69 -2.81 14.67
C GLY A 229 -2.38 -3.81 13.55
N VAL A 230 -2.31 -5.10 13.88
CA VAL A 230 -1.91 -6.12 12.91
C VAL A 230 -2.90 -6.22 11.73
N LEU A 231 -2.40 -6.13 10.51
CA LEU A 231 -3.14 -6.07 9.24
C LEU A 231 -4.00 -4.80 9.15
N GLY A 232 -5.03 -4.80 8.28
CA GLY A 232 -5.78 -3.57 8.03
C GLY A 232 -4.93 -2.53 7.31
N THR A 233 -4.50 -1.49 8.02
CA THR A 233 -3.70 -0.38 7.49
C THR A 233 -2.21 -0.59 7.69
N LEU A 234 -1.49 -0.87 6.61
CA LEU A 234 -0.09 -1.29 6.67
C LEU A 234 0.90 -0.14 6.84
N ALA A 235 0.62 0.98 6.17
CA ALA A 235 1.49 2.14 6.04
C ALA A 235 0.73 3.31 5.40
N HIS A 236 1.30 4.51 5.52
CA HIS A 236 0.89 5.67 4.74
C HIS A 236 2.06 6.62 4.49
N ALA A 237 1.93 7.42 3.42
CA ALA A 237 2.98 8.33 2.99
C ALA A 237 2.44 9.68 2.52
N PHE A 238 3.21 10.72 2.81
CA PHE A 238 2.85 12.10 2.54
C PHE A 238 3.59 12.61 1.28
N SER A 239 2.80 12.96 0.28
CA SER A 239 3.28 13.43 -1.02
C SER A 239 4.26 14.63 -0.94
N PRO A 240 5.04 14.90 -2.01
CA PRO A 240 6.00 15.99 -2.02
C PRO A 240 5.36 17.35 -1.64
N GLN A 241 6.02 18.20 -0.86
CA GLN A 241 7.38 18.08 -0.31
C GLN A 241 7.40 17.64 1.15
N ASN A 242 6.33 16.99 1.65
CA ASN A 242 6.26 16.57 3.05
C ASN A 242 7.28 15.45 3.34
N GLY A 243 7.26 14.39 2.53
CA GLY A 243 8.30 13.36 2.53
C GLY A 243 8.29 12.42 3.74
N ARG A 244 7.24 12.41 4.56
CA ARG A 244 7.08 11.42 5.63
C ARG A 244 6.51 10.11 5.07
N LEU A 245 7.07 8.99 5.51
CA LEU A 245 6.58 7.64 5.29
C LEU A 245 6.48 6.97 6.66
N HIS A 246 5.29 6.57 7.04
CA HIS A 246 5.03 5.85 8.27
C HIS A 246 4.59 4.42 7.94
N LEU A 247 5.14 3.45 8.66
CA LEU A 247 4.71 2.05 8.61
C LEU A 247 4.16 1.64 9.97
N ASP A 248 3.19 0.74 9.99
CA ASP A 248 2.70 0.18 11.23
C ASP A 248 3.76 -0.75 11.86
N ASP A 249 4.17 -0.44 13.08
CA ASP A 249 5.15 -1.19 13.87
C ASP A 249 4.54 -2.46 14.49
N ASP A 250 3.21 -2.54 14.57
CA ASP A 250 2.49 -3.72 15.05
C ASP A 250 2.50 -4.87 14.02
N GLU A 251 2.89 -4.57 12.78
CA GLU A 251 2.93 -5.55 11.68
C GLU A 251 4.10 -6.53 11.77
N HIS A 252 3.84 -7.74 11.31
CA HIS A 252 4.84 -8.80 11.23
C HIS A 252 5.51 -8.77 9.86
N TRP A 253 6.40 -7.80 9.66
CA TRP A 253 7.09 -7.55 8.41
C TRP A 253 8.01 -8.71 8.00
N THR A 254 7.98 -9.08 6.71
CA THR A 254 8.92 -10.05 6.14
C THR A 254 9.46 -9.62 4.79
N SER A 255 10.56 -10.24 4.36
CA SER A 255 11.09 -10.18 3.00
C SER A 255 10.92 -11.49 2.22
N LYS A 256 10.24 -12.50 2.81
CA LYS A 256 10.01 -13.81 2.20
C LYS A 256 8.54 -14.24 2.31
N LEU A 257 8.01 -14.75 1.21
CA LEU A 257 6.63 -15.16 1.04
C LEU A 257 6.25 -16.30 1.97
N THR A 258 5.57 -16.05 3.08
CA THR A 258 4.58 -16.96 3.69
C THR A 258 3.85 -16.22 4.83
N SER A 259 2.51 -16.27 4.82
CA SER A 259 1.45 -15.54 5.59
C SER A 259 1.62 -14.06 6.00
N ALA A 260 2.81 -13.49 5.98
CA ALA A 260 3.13 -12.14 6.39
C ALA A 260 3.09 -11.13 5.22
N VAL A 261 3.05 -9.84 5.59
CA VAL A 261 3.07 -8.70 4.67
C VAL A 261 4.52 -8.48 4.20
N ASP A 262 4.73 -8.46 2.88
CA ASP A 262 6.06 -8.23 2.31
C ASP A 262 6.44 -6.75 2.40
N LEU A 263 7.46 -6.45 3.21
CA LEU A 263 7.91 -5.08 3.49
C LEU A 263 8.43 -4.37 2.23
N GLU A 264 9.06 -5.08 1.30
CA GLU A 264 9.55 -4.46 0.06
C GLU A 264 8.38 -4.00 -0.80
N SER A 265 7.31 -4.78 -0.88
CA SER A 265 6.11 -4.44 -1.64
C SER A 265 5.44 -3.18 -1.10
N VAL A 266 5.27 -3.09 0.22
CA VAL A 266 4.72 -1.88 0.88
C VAL A 266 5.66 -0.70 0.70
N ALA A 267 6.98 -0.88 0.90
CA ALA A 267 7.93 0.21 0.71
C ALA A 267 7.96 0.75 -0.73
N VAL A 268 7.88 -0.10 -1.75
CA VAL A 268 7.83 0.36 -3.15
C VAL A 268 6.55 1.16 -3.40
N HIS A 269 5.40 0.70 -2.90
CA HIS A 269 4.11 1.41 -2.98
C HIS A 269 4.19 2.80 -2.32
N GLU A 270 4.59 2.85 -1.06
CA GLU A 270 4.65 4.11 -0.29
C GLU A 270 5.67 5.10 -0.87
N ILE A 271 6.77 4.62 -1.46
CA ILE A 271 7.70 5.49 -2.18
C ILE A 271 7.04 6.10 -3.42
N GLY A 272 6.14 5.40 -4.11
CA GLY A 272 5.36 5.99 -5.19
C GLY A 272 4.57 7.22 -4.72
N HIS A 273 3.96 7.15 -3.53
CA HIS A 273 3.30 8.29 -2.90
C HIS A 273 4.28 9.41 -2.50
N LEU A 274 5.44 9.06 -1.91
CA LEU A 274 6.51 10.02 -1.64
C LEU A 274 7.00 10.75 -2.90
N LEU A 275 6.77 10.18 -4.09
CA LEU A 275 7.11 10.77 -5.36
C LEU A 275 5.93 11.49 -6.05
N GLY A 276 4.72 11.38 -5.51
CA GLY A 276 3.55 12.13 -5.96
C GLY A 276 2.47 11.34 -6.70
N LEU A 277 2.64 10.01 -6.85
CA LEU A 277 1.61 9.14 -7.41
C LEU A 277 0.45 8.97 -6.43
N GLY A 278 -0.77 8.92 -6.96
CA GLY A 278 -1.95 8.43 -6.24
C GLY A 278 -2.13 6.92 -6.43
N HIS A 279 -3.24 6.39 -5.94
CA HIS A 279 -3.58 4.98 -6.16
C HIS A 279 -3.97 4.70 -7.61
N SER A 280 -3.72 3.46 -8.06
CA SER A 280 -4.16 2.95 -9.36
C SER A 280 -5.31 1.97 -9.20
N SER A 281 -6.22 1.91 -10.19
CA SER A 281 -7.25 0.88 -10.26
C SER A 281 -6.76 -0.44 -10.91
N VAL A 282 -5.53 -0.47 -11.42
CA VAL A 282 -4.96 -1.66 -12.07
C VAL A 282 -4.39 -2.59 -11.00
N GLU A 283 -4.96 -3.80 -10.84
CA GLU A 283 -4.55 -4.74 -9.80
C GLU A 283 -3.07 -5.17 -9.93
N GLU A 284 -2.45 -5.05 -11.11
CA GLU A 284 -1.04 -5.31 -11.34
C GLU A 284 -0.11 -4.13 -10.99
N SER A 285 -0.62 -2.90 -10.91
CA SER A 285 0.16 -1.69 -10.58
C SER A 285 0.64 -1.72 -9.14
N ILE A 286 1.91 -1.38 -8.85
CA ILE A 286 2.40 -1.29 -7.47
C ILE A 286 1.57 -0.32 -6.64
N MET A 287 0.99 0.70 -7.28
CA MET A 287 0.10 1.69 -6.67
C MET A 287 -1.34 1.20 -6.46
N TYR A 288 -1.65 -0.07 -6.73
CA TYR A 288 -2.93 -0.66 -6.30
C TYR A 288 -3.01 -0.69 -4.76
N PRO A 289 -4.09 -0.19 -4.13
CA PRO A 289 -4.10 0.06 -2.68
C PRO A 289 -3.94 -1.17 -1.79
N SER A 290 -4.48 -2.31 -2.21
CA SER A 290 -4.58 -3.52 -1.39
C SER A 290 -3.56 -4.56 -1.79
N ILE A 291 -3.04 -5.31 -0.82
CA ILE A 291 -2.14 -6.44 -1.07
C ILE A 291 -2.71 -7.71 -0.47
N SER A 292 -2.75 -8.78 -1.26
CA SER A 292 -3.12 -10.09 -0.75
C SER A 292 -1.98 -10.67 0.08
N SER A 293 -2.28 -11.28 1.23
CA SER A 293 -1.27 -11.98 2.02
C SER A 293 -0.51 -13.00 1.17
N ARG A 294 0.78 -13.20 1.44
CA ARG A 294 1.67 -14.07 0.62
C ARG A 294 1.86 -13.58 -0.82
N THR A 295 1.71 -12.29 -1.06
CA THR A 295 2.05 -11.68 -2.34
C THR A 295 3.28 -10.82 -2.16
N ARG A 296 4.24 -10.96 -3.08
CA ARG A 296 5.39 -10.09 -3.21
C ARG A 296 5.25 -9.41 -4.55
N LYS A 297 5.06 -8.10 -4.51
CA LYS A 297 4.79 -7.25 -5.66
C LYS A 297 5.74 -6.08 -5.56
N VAL A 298 6.84 -6.17 -6.29
CA VAL A 298 7.95 -5.20 -6.20
C VAL A 298 8.38 -4.69 -7.57
N GLU A 299 7.93 -5.34 -8.65
CA GLU A 299 8.19 -4.90 -10.00
C GLU A 299 7.21 -3.81 -10.40
N LEU A 300 7.72 -2.74 -11.02
CA LEU A 300 6.89 -1.64 -11.51
C LEU A 300 6.16 -2.11 -12.78
N ALA A 301 4.83 -2.01 -12.76
CA ALA A 301 3.99 -2.25 -13.92
C ALA A 301 4.06 -1.06 -14.89
N THR A 302 3.54 -1.25 -16.10
CA THR A 302 3.48 -0.19 -17.12
C THR A 302 2.79 1.06 -16.60
N ASP A 303 1.68 0.90 -15.86
CA ASP A 303 0.94 2.03 -15.29
C ASP A 303 1.80 2.86 -14.31
N ASP A 304 2.60 2.19 -13.49
CA ASP A 304 3.50 2.83 -12.53
C ASP A 304 4.58 3.64 -13.24
N ILE A 305 5.17 3.05 -14.29
CA ILE A 305 6.25 3.65 -15.09
C ILE A 305 5.72 4.86 -15.86
N GLU A 306 4.58 4.74 -16.54
CA GLU A 306 3.99 5.84 -17.30
C GLU A 306 3.56 6.99 -16.37
N GLY A 307 2.97 6.66 -15.22
CA GLY A 307 2.57 7.64 -14.23
C GLY A 307 3.77 8.40 -13.67
N ILE A 308 4.81 7.71 -13.24
CA ILE A 308 5.97 8.37 -12.63
C ILE A 308 6.78 9.18 -13.66
N GLN A 309 6.87 8.71 -14.90
CA GLN A 309 7.55 9.42 -15.98
C GLN A 309 6.78 10.65 -16.45
N THR A 310 5.46 10.71 -16.25
CA THR A 310 4.69 11.94 -16.46
C THR A 310 5.16 13.06 -15.51
N LEU A 311 5.54 12.74 -14.27
CA LEU A 311 6.01 13.73 -13.29
C LEU A 311 7.48 14.13 -13.47
N TYR A 312 8.34 13.16 -13.79
CA TYR A 312 9.80 13.32 -13.72
C TYR A 312 10.54 13.14 -15.05
N GLY A 313 9.88 12.61 -16.08
CA GLY A 313 10.51 12.13 -17.31
C GLY A 313 11.18 10.77 -17.13
N SER A 314 11.58 10.15 -18.25
CA SER A 314 12.31 8.87 -18.24
C SER A 314 13.75 9.04 -17.79
N ASN A 315 14.27 8.06 -17.06
CA ASN A 315 15.71 7.91 -16.88
C ASN A 315 16.37 7.69 -18.27
N PRO A 316 17.43 8.44 -18.65
CA PRO A 316 18.14 8.24 -19.93
C PRO A 316 18.74 6.84 -20.12
N ASN A 317 19.00 6.13 -19.02
CA ASN A 317 19.55 4.77 -19.04
C ASN A 317 18.46 3.68 -19.03
N PHE A 318 17.19 4.05 -18.95
CA PHE A 318 16.08 3.11 -18.98
C PHE A 318 15.82 2.63 -20.41
N ASN A 319 15.85 1.33 -20.63
CA ASN A 319 15.74 0.71 -21.96
C ASN A 319 14.33 0.18 -22.29
N GLY A 320 13.33 0.47 -21.45
CA GLY A 320 11.94 0.06 -21.69
C GLY A 320 11.62 -1.41 -21.39
N SER A 321 12.55 -2.18 -20.83
CA SER A 321 12.30 -3.58 -20.47
C SER A 321 11.57 -3.66 -19.13
N SER A 322 10.26 -3.89 -19.14
CA SER A 322 9.58 -4.35 -17.92
C SER A 322 9.95 -5.81 -17.67
N ALA A 323 10.41 -6.14 -16.47
CA ALA A 323 10.42 -7.53 -16.02
C ALA A 323 8.95 -7.95 -15.94
N GLN A 324 8.51 -8.83 -16.86
CA GLN A 324 7.14 -9.32 -16.83
C GLN A 324 6.84 -9.91 -15.45
N SER A 325 5.79 -9.39 -14.82
CA SER A 325 5.18 -9.88 -13.60
C SER A 325 4.99 -11.40 -13.69
N VAL A 326 5.86 -12.14 -13.01
CA VAL A 326 5.55 -13.50 -12.58
C VAL A 326 5.18 -13.36 -11.11
N GLN A 327 3.88 -13.36 -10.83
CA GLN A 327 3.41 -13.62 -9.46
C GLN A 327 3.92 -15.01 -9.08
N GLU A 328 4.98 -15.08 -8.28
CA GLU A 328 5.43 -16.33 -7.67
C GLU A 328 4.40 -16.76 -6.62
N ARG A 329 3.37 -17.51 -7.05
CA ARG A 329 2.53 -18.32 -6.16
C ARG A 329 3.15 -19.70 -6.07
N GLU A 330 3.84 -20.01 -4.96
CA GLU A 330 4.28 -21.38 -4.69
C GLU A 330 3.07 -22.28 -4.37
N THR A 331 2.65 -23.10 -5.33
CA THR A 331 1.76 -24.23 -5.07
C THR A 331 2.57 -25.37 -4.44
N GLY A 332 2.31 -25.70 -3.18
CA GLY A 332 2.94 -26.83 -2.51
C GLY A 332 2.58 -28.16 -3.19
N SER A 333 3.56 -28.82 -3.81
CA SER A 333 3.39 -30.16 -4.40
C SER A 333 3.97 -31.24 -3.48
N GLY A 334 3.07 -32.09 -2.99
CA GLY A 334 3.42 -33.39 -2.41
C GLY A 334 4.11 -34.29 -3.45
N SER A 335 5.03 -35.09 -2.92
CA SER A 335 5.83 -36.10 -3.61
C SER A 335 5.03 -36.99 -4.57
N GLY A 336 5.45 -37.04 -5.83
CA GLY A 336 4.97 -38.00 -6.82
C GLY A 336 5.97 -38.15 -7.97
N SER A 337 6.72 -39.23 -7.93
CA SER A 337 7.76 -39.64 -8.88
C SER A 337 7.20 -39.80 -10.31
N GLY A 338 7.87 -39.23 -11.31
CA GLY A 338 7.51 -39.45 -12.72
C GLY A 338 8.52 -38.85 -13.69
N ALA A 339 9.04 -39.69 -14.58
CA ALA A 339 10.20 -39.47 -15.44
C ALA A 339 10.10 -38.31 -16.45
N ALA A 340 11.27 -37.75 -16.77
CA ALA A 340 11.50 -36.71 -17.76
C ALA A 340 11.26 -37.18 -19.21
N HIS A 341 10.61 -36.34 -20.02
CA HIS A 341 10.81 -36.32 -21.47
C HIS A 341 10.84 -34.87 -21.97
N CYS A 342 11.94 -34.54 -22.63
CA CYS A 342 12.27 -33.24 -23.19
C CYS A 342 11.81 -33.22 -24.67
N VAL A 343 10.97 -32.25 -25.08
CA VAL A 343 10.67 -32.01 -26.50
C VAL A 343 10.73 -30.52 -26.78
N HIS A 344 11.53 -30.18 -27.79
CA HIS A 344 11.87 -28.83 -28.24
C HIS A 344 10.73 -28.10 -28.96
N SER A 345 10.80 -26.77 -28.83
CA SER A 345 10.20 -25.68 -29.60
C SER A 345 10.04 -25.89 -31.11
N ARG A 346 8.92 -25.37 -31.67
CA ARG A 346 8.86 -24.51 -32.88
C ARG A 346 7.41 -24.30 -33.33
N TRP A 347 6.85 -23.11 -33.11
CA TRP A 347 5.74 -22.60 -33.92
C TRP A 347 6.06 -21.17 -34.35
N GLY A 348 6.58 -21.07 -35.57
CA GLY A 348 6.68 -19.83 -36.34
C GLY A 348 6.02 -20.07 -37.70
N LEU A 349 5.35 -19.03 -38.20
CA LEU A 349 4.77 -18.85 -39.52
C LEU A 349 3.55 -19.70 -39.92
N THR A 350 2.38 -19.09 -39.81
CA THR A 350 1.30 -19.14 -40.82
C THR A 350 0.72 -17.72 -40.88
N GLY A 351 0.78 -16.95 -41.97
CA GLY A 351 0.66 -17.34 -43.36
C GLY A 351 -0.57 -16.64 -43.91
N LEU A 352 -0.45 -15.32 -44.07
CA LEU A 352 -1.37 -14.43 -44.77
C LEU A 352 -1.57 -14.93 -46.21
N ILE A 353 -2.80 -14.84 -46.74
CA ILE A 353 -3.25 -14.86 -48.16
C ILE A 353 -4.53 -15.71 -48.28
N MET A 354 -5.67 -15.03 -48.16
CA MET A 354 -6.98 -15.49 -48.65
C MET A 354 -7.61 -14.31 -49.39
N ALA A 355 -7.26 -14.16 -50.66
CA ALA A 355 -7.97 -13.31 -51.61
C ALA A 355 -7.68 -13.83 -53.03
N LEU A 356 -8.74 -13.87 -53.85
CA LEU A 356 -8.75 -14.15 -55.30
C LEU A 356 -8.79 -15.62 -55.72
N CYS A 357 -9.98 -16.23 -55.69
CA CYS A 357 -10.42 -17.25 -56.65
C CYS A 357 -11.96 -17.34 -56.70
N PHE A 358 -12.62 -16.18 -56.89
CA PHE A 358 -14.04 -16.12 -57.29
C PHE A 358 -14.09 -15.39 -58.64
N THR A 359 -13.96 -16.14 -59.74
CA THR A 359 -14.29 -15.76 -61.13
C THR A 359 -13.78 -16.84 -62.10
N PHE A 360 -14.40 -18.02 -62.14
CA PHE A 360 -14.56 -18.81 -63.37
C PHE A 360 -15.39 -20.06 -63.08
N LEU A 361 -16.71 -19.99 -63.28
CA LEU A 361 -17.54 -21.05 -63.88
C LEU A 361 -18.99 -20.54 -63.97
N LEU A 362 -19.16 -19.47 -64.74
CA LEU A 362 -20.31 -19.29 -65.62
C LEU A 362 -19.82 -19.78 -66.98
N LEU A 363 -20.06 -21.07 -67.27
CA LEU A 363 -20.11 -21.74 -68.57
C LEU A 363 -20.00 -23.26 -68.33
N LEU A 364 -21.08 -23.83 -67.77
CA LEU A 364 -21.76 -25.05 -68.20
C LEU A 364 -22.95 -25.34 -67.28
#